data_AF-X1JRJ1-F1
#
_entry.id   AF-X1JRJ1-F1
#
_cell.length_a   1.000
_cell.length_b   1.000
_cell.length_c   1.000
_cell.angle_alpha   90.00
_cell.angle_beta   90.00
_cell.angle_gamma   90.00
#
_symmetry.space_group_name_H-M   'P 1'
#
loop_
_entity.id
_entity.type
_entity.pdbx_description
1 polymer ?
#
loop_
_entity_poly.entity_id
_entity_poly.type
_entity_poly.pdbx_seq_one_letter_code
_entity_poly.pdbx_strand_id
1 'polypeptide(L)' 'MTSRERVLKALNHQEPDRVPVDLGGSLTNAGIAKKAHSELKDYLGLKGNEAEVID' A
#
# COMPACT_ATOMS: atom_id res chain seq x y z
N MET A 1 -12.87 15.44 -0.47
CA MET A 1 -12.59 14.30 -1.38
C MET A 1 -11.70 13.31 -0.66
N THR A 2 -12.12 12.05 -0.56
CA THR A 2 -11.27 10.97 -0.03
C THR A 2 -10.19 10.59 -1.04
N SER A 3 -9.13 9.90 -0.60
CA SER A 3 -8.07 9.43 -1.53
C SER A 3 -8.62 8.54 -2.64
N ARG A 4 -9.58 7.68 -2.33
CA ARG A 4 -10.24 6.80 -3.30
C ARG A 4 -11.07 7.58 -4.32
N GLU A 5 -11.89 8.53 -3.86
CA GLU A 5 -12.68 9.40 -4.76
C GLU A 5 -11.79 10.18 -5.73
N ARG A 6 -10.61 10.63 -5.26
CA ARG A 6 -9.64 11.36 -6.08
C ARG A 6 -9.12 10.52 -7.24
N VAL A 7 -8.69 9.30 -6.95
CA VAL A 7 -8.22 8.36 -7.97
C VAL A 7 -9.33 8.05 -8.96
N LEU A 8 -10.54 7.76 -8.46
CA LEU A 8 -11.69 7.46 -9.32
C LEU A 8 -12.04 8.64 -10.23
N LYS A 9 -12.01 9.89 -9.74
CA LYS A 9 -12.25 11.07 -10.58
C LYS A 9 -11.22 11.21 -11.69
N ALA A 10 -9.93 11.08 -11.36
CA ALA A 10 -8.85 11.18 -12.34
C ALA A 10 -8.96 10.09 -13.42
N LEU A 11 -9.27 8.84 -13.04
CA LEU A 11 -9.51 7.74 -13.98
C LEU A 11 -10.72 7.99 -14.90
N ASN A 12 -11.73 8.72 -14.41
CA ASN A 12 -12.89 9.14 -15.19
C ASN A 12 -12.66 10.46 -15.95
N HIS A 13 -11.40 10.93 -16.07
CA HIS A 13 -11.04 12.18 -16.73
C HIS A 13 -11.73 13.44 -16.17
N GLN A 14 -12.04 13.42 -14.88
CA GLN A 14 -12.62 14.56 -14.16
C GLN A 14 -11.55 15.21 -13.27
N GLU A 15 -11.58 16.54 -13.15
CA GLU A 15 -10.62 17.28 -12.33
C GLU A 15 -10.78 16.95 -10.83
N PRO A 16 -9.74 16.38 -10.18
CA PRO A 16 -9.72 16.16 -8.75
C PRO A 16 -9.33 17.44 -7.96
N ASP A 17 -9.45 17.39 -6.63
CA ASP A 17 -9.05 18.51 -5.74
C ASP A 17 -7.53 18.73 -5.70
N ARG A 18 -6.76 17.72 -6.13
CA ARG A 18 -5.30 17.74 -6.30
C ARG A 18 -4.86 16.49 -7.06
N VAL A 19 -3.59 16.44 -7.44
CA VAL A 19 -2.98 15.27 -8.10
C VAL A 19 -3.15 14.01 -7.21
N PRO A 20 -3.71 12.90 -7.72
CA PRO A 20 -3.78 11.64 -6.98
C PRO A 20 -2.39 11.04 -6.80
N VAL A 21 -2.15 10.43 -5.63
CA VAL A 21 -0.92 9.69 -5.33
C VAL A 21 -1.30 8.22 -5.22
N ASP A 22 -0.67 7.39 -6.05
CA ASP A 22 -0.75 5.93 -5.94
C ASP A 22 0.51 5.40 -5.23
N LEU A 23 0.30 4.58 -4.21
CA LEU A 23 1.35 3.86 -3.47
C LEU A 23 1.24 2.35 -3.71
N GLY A 24 0.43 1.91 -4.68
CA GLY A 24 0.15 0.51 -4.97
C GLY A 24 1.38 -0.31 -5.36
N GLY A 25 2.40 0.32 -5.95
CA GLY A 25 3.69 -0.31 -6.22
C GLY A 25 4.41 -0.80 -4.95
N SER A 26 4.02 -0.34 -3.76
CA SER A 26 4.60 -0.81 -2.51
C SER A 26 4.07 -2.19 -2.10
N LEU A 27 2.93 -2.68 -2.59
CA LEU A 27 2.40 -4.00 -2.23
C LEU A 27 3.00 -5.12 -3.09
N THR A 28 3.15 -4.89 -4.40
CA THR A 28 3.78 -5.84 -5.33
C THR A 28 5.31 -5.85 -5.22
N ASN A 29 5.95 -4.72 -4.91
CA ASN A 29 7.41 -4.66 -4.64
C ASN A 29 7.79 -4.92 -3.16
N ALA A 30 6.83 -4.96 -2.22
CA ALA A 30 7.10 -5.29 -0.81
C ALA A 30 7.52 -6.74 -0.57
N GLY A 31 7.43 -7.62 -1.57
CA GLY A 31 7.95 -8.99 -1.46
C GLY A 31 9.41 -9.03 -0.98
N ILE A 32 10.24 -8.08 -1.43
CA ILE A 32 11.65 -7.95 -0.99
C ILE A 32 11.73 -7.59 0.50
N ALA A 33 10.82 -6.76 0.99
CA ALA A 33 10.80 -6.29 2.37
C ALA A 33 10.06 -7.25 3.33
N LYS A 34 9.32 -8.25 2.83
CA LYS A 34 8.54 -9.19 3.66
C LYS A 34 9.40 -9.85 4.74
N LYS A 35 10.58 -10.36 4.36
CA LYS A 35 11.49 -11.05 5.28
C LYS A 35 11.97 -10.13 6.40
N ALA A 36 12.51 -8.96 6.05
CA ALA A 36 12.99 -7.98 7.03
C ALA A 36 11.87 -7.49 7.96
N HIS A 37 10.66 -7.29 7.42
CA HIS A 37 9.49 -6.92 8.21
C HIS A 37 9.05 -8.04 9.18
N SER A 38 9.11 -9.31 8.75
CA SER A 38 8.81 -10.46 9.61
C SER A 38 9.82 -10.59 10.75
N GLU A 39 11.11 -10.54 10.45
CA GLU A 39 12.19 -10.62 11.44
C GLU A 39 12.09 -9.47 12.46
N LEU A 40 11.73 -8.26 12.01
CA LEU A 40 11.49 -7.13 12.90
C LEU A 40 10.30 -7.36 13.83
N LYS A 41 9.18 -7.91 13.33
CA LYS A 41 8.02 -8.24 14.17
C LYS A 41 8.38 -9.25 15.25
N ASP A 42 9.15 -10.28 14.89
CA ASP A 42 9.62 -11.31 15.82
C ASP A 42 10.51 -10.70 16.90
N TYR A 43 11.47 -9.86 16.52
CA TYR A 43 12.33 -9.13 17.44
C TYR A 43 11.53 -8.25 18.42
N LEU A 44 10.48 -7.59 17.94
CA LEU A 44 9.62 -6.72 18.74
C LEU A 44 8.53 -7.47 19.53
N GLY A 45 8.40 -8.79 19.38
CA GLY A 45 7.37 -9.60 20.05
C GLY A 45 5.94 -9.28 19.58
N LEU A 46 5.78 -8.75 18.36
CA LEU A 46 4.48 -8.34 17.82
C LEU A 46 3.73 -9.53 17.24
N LYS A 47 2.54 -9.81 17.78
CA LYS A 47 1.64 -10.86 17.24
C LYS A 47 0.80 -10.31 16.08
N GLY A 48 0.68 -11.08 15.00
CA GLY A 48 -0.23 -10.76 13.89
C GLY A 48 0.11 -11.54 12.63
N ASN A 49 -0.82 -11.57 11.68
CA ASN A 49 -0.69 -12.31 10.43
C ASN A 49 0.57 -11.95 9.66
N GLU A 50 1.12 -12.91 8.92
CA GLU A 50 2.15 -12.62 7.94
C GLU A 50 1.62 -11.64 6.90
N ALA A 51 2.51 -10.79 6.38
CA ALA A 51 2.17 -10.00 5.21
C ALA A 51 1.93 -10.96 4.03
N GLU A 52 0.70 -10.97 3.52
CA GLU A 52 0.37 -11.63 2.26
C GLU A 52 0.91 -10.77 1.11
N VAL A 53 1.73 -11.39 0.27
CA VAL A 53 2.14 -10.78 -1.00
C VAL A 53 1.06 -11.17 -2.01
N ILE A 54 0.44 -10.16 -2.58
CA ILE A 54 -0.54 -10.29 -3.66
C ILE A 54 0.13 -9.87 -4.97
N ASP A 55 -0.07 -10.68 -6.01
CA ASP A 55 0.38 -10.45 -7.40
C ASP A 55 -0.81 -9.96 -8.25
#